data_AF-A0A958CKB1-F1
#
_entry.id   AF-A0A958CKB1-F1
#
_cell.length_a   1.000
_cell.length_b   1.000
_cell.length_c   1.000
_cell.angle_alpha   90.00
_cell.angle_beta   90.00
_cell.angle_gamma   90.00
#
_symmetry.space_group_name_H-M   'P 1'
#
loop_
_entity.id
_entity.type
_entity.pdbx_description
1 polymer ?
#
loop_
_entity_poly.entity_id
_entity_poly.type
_entity_poly.pdbx_seq_one_letter_code
_entity_poly.pdbx_strand_id
1 'polypeptide(L)'
;VNWCQLTIADESTGEVLYRNAWATDFDLDQQSVIEVVASGRSRWKIENEGFNVLKNRGYNFSHNYGHGQQYLSMVLLSLLLLAFLFHTALQLCSTLYREVRQELGARRTFFNDLRALTRYIRFSSWQQLICFMHQQLDLAPG
;
A
#
# COMPACT_ATOMS: atom_id res chain seq x y z
N VAL A 1 -5.80 -14.60 29.64
CA VAL A 1 -5.14 -14.51 28.32
C VAL A 1 -5.12 -15.89 27.70
N ASN A 2 -5.91 -16.07 26.65
CA ASN A 2 -5.94 -17.27 25.82
C ASN A 2 -4.97 -17.10 24.64
N TRP A 3 -4.61 -18.18 23.95
CA TRP A 3 -3.78 -18.09 22.75
C TRP A 3 -4.13 -19.17 21.72
N CYS A 4 -3.83 -18.88 20.46
CA CYS A 4 -3.93 -19.83 19.35
C CYS A 4 -2.74 -19.70 18.39
N GLN A 5 -2.46 -20.75 17.62
CA GLN A 5 -1.38 -20.77 16.63
C GLN A 5 -1.89 -21.36 15.31
N LEU A 6 -1.42 -20.79 14.20
CA LEU A 6 -1.59 -21.35 12.87
C LEU A 6 -0.23 -21.77 12.32
N THR A 7 -0.17 -23.00 11.81
CA THR A 7 0.95 -23.49 10.99
C THR A 7 0.39 -23.89 9.64
N ILE A 8 1.00 -23.39 8.56
CA ILE A 8 0.75 -23.82 7.18
C ILE A 8 2.03 -24.47 6.68
N ALA A 9 1.92 -25.69 6.18
CA ALA A 9 3.04 -26.44 5.60
C ALA A 9 2.71 -26.86 4.17
N ASP A 10 3.75 -26.99 3.34
CA ASP A 10 3.64 -27.64 2.04
C ASP A 10 3.32 -29.12 2.25
N GLU A 11 2.25 -29.61 1.64
CA GLU A 11 1.77 -30.98 1.83
C GLU A 11 2.74 -32.03 1.27
N SER A 12 3.50 -31.67 0.22
CA SER A 12 4.41 -32.59 -0.47
C SER A 12 5.78 -32.70 0.20
N THR A 13 6.30 -31.58 0.72
CA THR A 13 7.65 -31.52 1.33
C THR A 13 7.61 -31.50 2.85
N GLY A 14 6.48 -31.16 3.47
CA GLY A 14 6.35 -30.90 4.90
C GLY A 14 6.99 -29.58 5.35
N GLU A 15 7.48 -28.76 4.42
CA GLU A 15 8.12 -27.48 4.73
C GLU A 15 7.11 -26.51 5.34
N VAL A 16 7.45 -25.90 6.49
CA VAL A 16 6.60 -24.90 7.13
C VAL A 16 6.69 -23.57 6.37
N LEU A 17 5.66 -23.26 5.60
CA LEU A 17 5.54 -22.03 4.82
C LEU A 17 5.15 -20.82 5.69
N TYR A 18 4.41 -21.05 6.78
CA TYR A 18 3.95 -20.00 7.68
C TYR A 18 3.71 -20.54 9.07
N ARG A 19 4.15 -19.79 10.09
CA ARG A 19 3.83 -20.07 11.49
C ARG A 19 3.64 -18.76 12.25
N ASN A 20 2.52 -18.62 12.95
CA ASN A 20 2.26 -17.47 13.81
C ASN A 20 1.35 -17.85 14.99
N ALA A 21 1.45 -17.11 16.09
CA ALA A 21 0.62 -17.27 17.28
C ALA A 21 0.04 -15.92 17.70
N TRP A 22 -1.19 -15.96 18.23
CA TRP A 22 -1.91 -14.78 18.70
C TRP A 22 -2.36 -14.98 20.14
N ALA A 23 -2.13 -13.96 20.97
CA ALA A 23 -2.72 -13.86 22.30
C ALA A 23 -4.03 -13.05 22.23
N THR A 24 -5.02 -13.45 23.00
CA THR A 24 -6.35 -12.83 22.99
C THR A 24 -7.04 -12.91 24.35
N ASP A 25 -7.91 -11.95 24.62
CA ASP A 25 -8.80 -11.95 25.78
C ASP A 25 -10.15 -12.61 25.47
N PHE A 26 -10.42 -12.97 24.20
CA PHE A 26 -11.60 -13.74 23.82
C PHE A 26 -11.48 -15.19 24.28
N ASP A 27 -12.61 -15.78 24.68
CA ASP A 27 -12.71 -17.21 24.92
C ASP A 27 -12.59 -18.00 23.61
N LEU A 28 -11.78 -19.06 23.65
CA LEU A 28 -11.45 -19.85 22.47
C LEU A 28 -12.18 -21.19 22.50
N ASP A 29 -12.94 -21.45 21.44
CA ASP A 29 -13.50 -22.74 21.09
C ASP A 29 -13.20 -23.08 19.62
N GLN A 30 -13.74 -24.18 19.11
CA GLN A 30 -13.50 -24.62 17.73
C GLN A 30 -13.96 -23.63 16.66
N GLN A 31 -14.97 -22.79 16.94
CA GLN A 31 -15.47 -21.80 16.00
C GLN A 31 -14.76 -20.46 16.19
N SER A 32 -14.65 -19.96 17.43
CA SER A 32 -14.04 -18.66 17.71
C SER A 32 -12.55 -18.64 17.38
N VAL A 33 -11.84 -19.77 17.47
CA VAL A 33 -10.43 -19.85 17.05
C VAL A 33 -10.26 -19.56 15.55
N ILE A 34 -11.22 -19.97 14.71
CA ILE A 34 -11.18 -19.72 13.27
C ILE A 34 -11.28 -18.21 13.02
N GLU A 35 -12.21 -17.53 13.68
CA GLU A 35 -12.41 -16.08 13.56
C GLU A 35 -11.23 -15.27 14.08
N VAL A 36 -10.67 -15.67 15.22
CA VAL A 36 -9.48 -15.02 15.81
C VAL A 36 -8.28 -15.16 14.89
N VAL A 37 -8.03 -16.36 14.34
CA VAL A 37 -6.96 -16.59 13.37
C VAL A 37 -7.20 -15.78 12.09
N ALA A 38 -8.42 -15.75 11.56
CA ALA A 38 -8.76 -14.95 10.37
C ALA A 38 -8.52 -13.45 10.60
N SER A 39 -8.87 -12.94 11.78
CA SER A 39 -8.62 -11.55 12.18
C SER A 39 -7.11 -11.27 12.32
N GLY A 40 -6.37 -12.17 12.97
CA GLY A 40 -4.91 -12.09 13.10
C GLY A 40 -4.19 -12.09 11.75
N ARG A 41 -4.66 -12.91 10.80
CA ARG A 41 -4.17 -12.94 9.42
C ARG A 41 -4.50 -11.66 8.65
N SER A 42 -5.68 -11.11 8.85
CA SER A 42 -6.10 -9.84 8.24
C SER A 42 -5.21 -8.69 8.73
N ARG A 43 -4.91 -8.65 10.03
CA ARG A 43 -3.95 -7.70 10.60
C ARG A 43 -2.56 -7.85 10.01
N TRP A 44 -2.03 -9.08 9.94
CA TRP A 44 -0.74 -9.35 9.30
C TRP A 44 -0.72 -8.87 7.85
N LYS A 45 -1.81 -9.05 7.10
CA LYS A 45 -1.94 -8.58 5.71
C LYS A 45 -1.89 -7.05 5.65
N ILE A 46 -2.60 -6.35 6.52
CA ILE A 46 -2.53 -4.88 6.63
C ILE A 46 -1.10 -4.42 6.90
N GLU A 47 -0.40 -5.10 7.81
CA GLU A 47 0.98 -4.74 8.16
C GLU A 47 1.96 -5.01 7.01
N ASN A 48 1.89 -6.18 6.39
CA ASN A 48 2.86 -6.60 5.37
C ASN A 48 2.57 -6.10 3.95
N GLU A 49 1.32 -5.79 3.62
CA GLU A 49 0.98 -5.18 2.34
C GLU A 49 0.85 -3.66 2.49
N GLY A 50 -0.02 -3.20 3.40
CA GLY A 50 -0.31 -1.78 3.61
C GLY A 50 0.88 -0.99 4.15
N PHE A 51 1.40 -1.34 5.34
CA PHE A 51 2.53 -0.58 5.90
C PHE A 51 3.81 -0.76 5.10
N ASN A 52 4.03 -1.92 4.49
CA ASN A 52 5.18 -2.13 3.61
C ASN A 52 5.12 -1.22 2.36
N VAL A 53 3.94 -1.03 1.78
CA VAL A 53 3.74 -0.06 0.69
C VAL A 53 4.09 1.36 1.14
N LEU A 54 3.60 1.78 2.32
CA LEU A 54 3.86 3.10 2.86
C LEU A 54 5.35 3.30 3.17
N LYS A 55 6.03 2.30 3.72
CA LYS A 55 7.45 2.37 4.08
C LYS A 55 8.37 2.28 2.87
N ASN A 56 8.18 1.27 2.02
CA ASN A 56 9.20 0.84 1.05
C ASN A 56 8.84 1.10 -0.42
N ARG A 57 7.59 1.49 -0.74
CA ARG A 57 7.15 1.66 -2.13
C ARG A 57 6.88 3.12 -2.51
N GLY A 58 7.77 4.01 -2.06
CA GLY A 58 7.87 5.39 -2.56
C GLY A 58 7.12 6.44 -1.77
N TYR A 59 6.36 6.08 -0.73
CA TYR A 59 5.76 7.06 0.19
C TYR A 59 6.70 7.46 1.32
N ASN A 60 7.78 6.70 1.59
CA ASN A 60 8.81 7.01 2.58
C ASN A 60 8.25 7.27 3.99
N PHE A 61 7.21 6.53 4.39
CA PHE A 61 6.51 6.70 5.66
C PHE A 61 7.41 6.59 6.91
N SER A 62 8.55 5.91 6.80
CA SER A 62 9.53 5.81 7.90
C SER A 62 10.30 7.11 8.14
N HIS A 63 10.22 8.09 7.24
CA HIS A 63 10.89 9.36 7.42
C HIS A 63 10.01 10.32 8.23
N ASN A 64 10.53 10.78 9.37
CA ASN A 64 9.90 11.84 10.13
C ASN A 64 10.20 13.19 9.48
N TYR A 65 9.22 13.74 8.78
CA TYR A 65 9.32 15.06 8.16
C TYR A 65 8.88 16.12 9.17
N GLY A 66 9.77 16.99 9.65
CA GLY A 66 9.37 18.12 10.50
C GLY A 66 9.87 18.09 11.96
N HIS A 67 11.07 17.56 12.20
CA HIS A 67 11.73 17.70 13.50
C HIS A 67 11.82 19.17 13.95
N GLY A 68 11.53 19.42 15.23
CA GLY A 68 11.75 20.72 15.87
C GLY A 68 10.64 21.77 15.70
N GLN A 69 9.54 21.44 15.01
CA GLN A 69 8.39 22.35 14.83
C GLN A 69 7.10 21.70 15.34
N GLN A 70 6.28 22.46 16.06
CA GLN A 70 5.03 21.96 16.64
C GLN A 70 4.05 21.54 15.52
N TYR A 71 3.54 20.32 15.59
CA TYR A 71 2.59 19.70 14.64
C TYR A 71 3.04 19.47 13.19
N LEU A 72 4.19 19.98 12.75
CA LEU A 72 4.64 19.83 11.36
C LEU A 72 4.74 18.37 10.91
N SER A 73 5.25 17.49 11.77
CA SER A 73 5.30 16.06 11.52
C SER A 73 3.93 15.41 11.35
N MET A 74 2.95 15.83 12.16
CA MET A 74 1.57 15.35 12.07
C MET A 74 0.89 15.83 10.79
N VAL A 75 1.14 17.09 10.38
CA VAL A 75 0.60 17.64 9.14
C VAL A 75 1.17 16.89 7.93
N LEU A 76 2.50 16.70 7.88
CA LEU A 76 3.15 16.01 6.75
C LEU A 76 2.76 14.54 6.69
N LEU A 77 2.61 13.87 7.84
CA LEU A 77 2.05 12.52 7.93
C LEU A 77 0.62 12.47 7.36
N SER A 78 -0.23 13.43 7.74
CA SER A 78 -1.63 13.49 7.28
C SER A 78 -1.71 13.70 5.76
N LEU A 79 -0.87 14.57 5.20
CA LEU A 79 -0.80 14.80 3.75
C LEU A 79 -0.31 13.55 3.00
N LEU A 80 0.66 12.82 3.55
CA LEU A 80 1.16 11.57 2.97
C LEU A 80 0.07 10.49 2.97
N LEU A 81 -0.68 10.34 4.06
CA LEU A 81 -1.82 9.43 4.14
C LEU A 81 -2.96 9.84 3.18
N LEU A 82 -3.23 11.14 3.04
CA LEU A 82 -4.21 11.66 2.10
C LEU A 82 -3.81 11.37 0.65
N ALA A 83 -2.53 11.57 0.29
CA ALA A 83 -2.01 11.20 -1.03
C ALA A 83 -2.14 9.69 -1.28
N PHE A 84 -1.83 8.85 -0.28
CA PHE A 84 -2.02 7.40 -0.38
C PHE A 84 -3.50 7.02 -0.63
N LEU A 85 -4.44 7.67 0.06
CA LEU A 85 -5.86 7.49 -0.15
C LEU A 85 -6.27 7.87 -1.58
N PHE A 86 -5.88 9.04 -2.07
CA PHE A 86 -6.22 9.49 -3.42
C PHE A 86 -5.66 8.57 -4.50
N HIS A 87 -4.40 8.12 -4.38
CA HIS A 87 -3.84 7.17 -5.33
C HIS A 87 -4.57 5.81 -5.29
N THR A 88 -5.06 5.39 -4.12
CA THR A 88 -5.87 4.18 -3.99
C THR A 88 -7.24 4.37 -4.65
N ALA A 89 -7.90 5.50 -4.43
CA ALA A 89 -9.17 5.82 -5.09
C ALA A 89 -9.01 5.90 -6.61
N LEU A 90 -7.94 6.53 -7.12
CA LEU A 90 -7.63 6.58 -8.54
C LEU A 90 -7.40 5.19 -9.14
N GLN A 91 -6.70 4.29 -8.42
CA GLN A 91 -6.49 2.92 -8.86
C GLN A 91 -7.82 2.15 -9.06
N LEU A 92 -8.81 2.42 -8.21
CA LEU A 92 -10.13 1.80 -8.26
C LEU A 92 -11.02 2.43 -9.34
N CYS A 93 -11.03 3.76 -9.44
CA CYS A 93 -12.01 4.49 -10.22
C CYS A 93 -11.52 4.96 -11.61
N SER A 94 -10.22 4.90 -11.91
CA SER A 94 -9.65 5.38 -13.18
C SER A 94 -8.88 4.29 -13.92
N THR A 95 -9.40 3.90 -15.09
CA THR A 95 -8.75 2.98 -16.05
C THR A 95 -7.40 3.55 -16.49
N LEU A 96 -7.41 4.80 -16.95
CA LEU A 96 -6.24 5.51 -17.44
C LEU A 96 -5.10 5.55 -16.40
N TYR A 97 -5.40 5.91 -15.14
CA TYR A 97 -4.41 5.90 -14.07
C TYR A 97 -3.87 4.49 -13.83
N ARG A 98 -4.75 3.49 -13.80
CA ARG A 98 -4.37 2.09 -13.56
C ARG A 98 -3.44 1.55 -14.64
N GLU A 99 -3.71 1.84 -15.90
CA GLU A 99 -2.88 1.42 -17.04
C GLU A 99 -1.47 2.03 -16.96
N VAL A 100 -1.38 3.36 -16.78
CA VAL A 100 -0.08 4.04 -16.57
C VAL A 100 0.65 3.47 -15.36
N ARG A 101 -0.06 3.19 -14.26
CA ARG A 101 0.54 2.63 -13.05
C ARG A 101 1.01 1.19 -13.20
N GLN A 102 0.37 0.40 -14.06
CA GLN A 102 0.77 -0.97 -14.38
C GLN A 102 2.00 -0.97 -15.28
N GLU A 103 2.02 -0.12 -16.32
CA GLU A 103 3.14 -0.02 -17.26
C GLU A 103 4.45 0.37 -16.56
N LEU A 104 4.41 1.40 -15.71
CA LEU A 104 5.60 1.90 -15.02
C LEU A 104 6.14 0.95 -13.94
N GLY A 105 5.38 -0.10 -13.58
CA GLY A 105 5.72 -1.09 -12.58
C GLY A 105 5.99 -0.50 -11.18
N ALA A 106 7.26 -0.19 -10.90
CA ALA A 106 7.66 0.33 -9.60
C ALA A 106 7.04 1.71 -9.34
N ARG A 107 6.39 1.88 -8.17
CA ARG A 107 5.75 3.16 -7.77
C ARG A 107 6.72 4.33 -7.71
N ARG A 108 8.01 4.07 -7.46
CA ARG A 108 9.06 5.10 -7.50
C ARG A 108 9.25 5.68 -8.90
N THR A 109 9.12 4.88 -9.96
CA THR A 109 9.20 5.35 -11.35
C THR A 109 8.10 6.37 -11.61
N PHE A 110 6.85 6.02 -11.29
CA PHE A 110 5.71 6.95 -11.39
C PHE A 110 5.94 8.28 -10.65
N PHE A 111 6.47 8.25 -9.42
CA PHE A 111 6.77 9.48 -8.68
C PHE A 111 7.93 10.28 -9.26
N ASN A 112 8.93 9.62 -9.85
CA ASN A 112 10.01 10.30 -10.54
C ASN A 112 9.51 10.99 -11.82
N ASP A 113 8.63 10.33 -12.58
CA ASP A 113 8.03 10.90 -13.80
C ASP A 113 7.15 12.09 -13.45
N LEU A 114 6.27 11.96 -12.44
CA LEU A 114 5.48 13.10 -11.94
C LEU A 114 6.37 14.30 -11.60
N ARG A 115 7.49 14.07 -10.90
CA ARG A 115 8.43 15.13 -10.53
C ARG A 115 9.12 15.74 -11.75
N ALA A 116 9.53 14.93 -12.72
CA ALA A 116 10.17 15.41 -13.94
C ALA A 116 9.18 16.23 -14.78
N LEU A 117 8.02 15.67 -15.08
CA LEU A 117 6.99 16.30 -15.90
C LEU A 117 6.52 17.62 -15.29
N THR A 118 6.20 17.65 -14.00
CA THR A 118 5.74 18.89 -13.33
C THR A 118 6.84 19.94 -13.15
N ARG A 119 8.13 19.56 -13.26
CA ARG A 119 9.25 20.49 -13.24
C ARG A 119 9.41 21.26 -14.56
N TYR A 120 9.10 20.62 -15.70
CA TYR A 120 9.38 21.18 -17.02
C TYR A 120 8.11 21.57 -17.80
N ILE A 121 6.97 20.98 -17.47
CA ILE A 121 5.72 21.12 -18.21
C ILE A 121 4.61 21.54 -17.25
N ARG A 122 3.86 22.58 -17.64
CA ARG A 122 2.66 23.03 -16.93
C ARG A 122 1.44 22.32 -17.51
N PHE A 123 0.81 21.46 -16.72
CA PHE A 123 -0.48 20.86 -17.06
C PHE A 123 -1.63 21.66 -16.46
N SER A 124 -2.75 21.76 -17.17
CA SER A 124 -3.94 22.46 -16.67
C SER A 124 -4.75 21.64 -15.65
N SER A 125 -4.57 20.31 -15.66
CA SER A 125 -5.26 19.39 -14.76
C SER A 125 -4.48 18.09 -14.58
N TRP A 126 -4.84 17.35 -13.53
CA TRP A 126 -4.36 15.98 -13.30
C TRP A 126 -4.68 15.05 -14.49
N GLN A 127 -5.89 15.18 -15.04
CA GLN A 127 -6.32 14.36 -16.18
C GLN A 127 -5.41 14.56 -17.38
N GLN A 128 -5.06 15.81 -17.72
CA GLN A 128 -4.12 16.08 -18.81
C GLN A 128 -2.74 15.49 -18.57
N LEU A 129 -2.23 15.54 -17.34
CA LEU A 129 -0.95 14.95 -17.00
C LEU A 129 -0.98 13.43 -17.23
N ILE A 130 -1.99 12.74 -16.71
CA ILE A 130 -2.08 11.28 -16.83
C ILE A 130 -2.35 10.86 -18.29
N CYS A 131 -3.18 11.61 -19.04
CA CYS A 131 -3.36 11.37 -20.48
C CYS A 131 -2.03 11.53 -21.23
N PHE A 132 -1.24 12.56 -20.90
CA PHE A 132 0.08 12.74 -21.49
C PHE A 132 0.98 11.54 -21.21
N MET A 133 1.06 11.08 -19.96
CA MET A 133 1.84 9.89 -19.60
C MET A 133 1.37 8.65 -20.37
N HIS A 134 0.06 8.42 -20.45
CA HIS A 134 -0.53 7.28 -21.17
C HIS A 134 -0.15 7.29 -22.66
N GLN A 135 -0.26 8.46 -23.31
CA GLN A 135 0.13 8.63 -24.72
C GLN A 135 1.62 8.46 -24.93
N GLN A 136 2.47 9.03 -24.06
CA GLN A 136 3.94 8.91 -24.20
C GLN A 136 4.48 7.52 -23.87
N LEU A 137 3.68 6.67 -23.23
CA LEU A 137 3.98 5.26 -23.01
C LEU A 137 3.43 4.37 -24.13
N ASP A 138 2.84 4.95 -25.18
CA ASP A 138 2.23 4.25 -26.32
C ASP A 138 1.23 3.14 -25.89
N LEU A 139 0.46 3.41 -24.84
CA LEU A 139 -0.52 2.48 -24.31
C LEU A 139 -1.76 2.41 -25.23
N ALA A 140 -2.22 1.19 -25.49
CA ALA A 140 -3.44 0.98 -26.27
C ALA A 140 -4.63 1.71 -25.60
N PRO A 141 -5.56 2.30 -26.39
CA PRO A 141 -6.78 2.86 -25.82
C PRO A 141 -7.60 1.73 -25.17
N GLY A 142 -7.90 1.89 -23.87
CA GLY A 142 -8.74 1.00 -23.09
C GLY A 142 -10.24 1.18 -23.30
#